data_AF-A0A944V399-F1
#
_entry.id   AF-A0A944V399-F1
#
_cell.length_a   1.000
_cell.length_b   1.000
_cell.length_c   1.000
_cell.angle_alpha   90.00
_cell.angle_beta   90.00
_cell.angle_gamma   90.00
#
_symmetry.space_group_name_H-M   'P 1'
#
loop_
_entity.id
_entity.type
_entity.pdbx_description
1 polymer ?
#
loop_
_entity_poly.entity_id
_entity_poly.type
_entity_poly.pdbx_seq_one_letter_code
_entity_poly.pdbx_strand_id
1 'polypeptide(L)' 'MPKVIAKSGESFQVLLRRFKKSCERAGLLSDVKKNKYYEKPSVVRKKEKNDQVRKAMKRLRKQRRFS' A
#
# COMPACT_ATOMS: atom_id res chain seq x y z
N MET A 1 11.50 3.96 -2.06
CA MET A 1 11.72 2.81 -2.96
C MET A 1 12.26 1.63 -2.14
N PRO A 2 11.76 0.40 -2.35
CA PRO A 2 12.17 -0.76 -1.56
C PRO A 2 13.57 -1.24 -1.96
N LYS A 3 14.42 -1.50 -0.97
CA LYS A 3 15.75 -2.10 -1.13
C LYS A 3 15.70 -3.50 -0.52
N VAL A 4 15.97 -4.52 -1.33
CA VAL A 4 16.05 -5.93 -0.87
C VAL A 4 17.44 -6.45 -1.20
N ILE A 5 18.16 -6.86 -0.15
CA ILE A 5 19.51 -7.42 -0.26
C ILE A 5 19.38 -8.94 -0.22
N ALA A 6 20.09 -9.62 -1.12
CA ALA A 6 20.17 -11.08 -1.16
C ALA A 6 20.87 -11.60 0.10
N LYS A 7 20.33 -12.65 0.72
CA LYS A 7 21.02 -13.37 1.80
C LYS A 7 21.86 -14.52 1.22
N SER A 8 22.89 -14.95 1.93
CA SER A 8 23.71 -16.11 1.49
C SER A 8 22.84 -17.36 1.42
N GLY A 9 22.85 -18.05 0.28
CA GLY A 9 22.06 -19.27 0.06
C GLY A 9 20.60 -19.07 -0.33
N GLU A 10 20.13 -17.84 -0.55
CA GLU A 10 18.77 -17.61 -1.08
C GLU A 10 18.68 -17.90 -2.58
N SER A 11 17.69 -18.70 -2.98
CA SER A 11 17.33 -18.87 -4.38
C SER A 11 16.76 -17.56 -4.96
N PHE A 12 17.10 -17.26 -6.21
CA PHE A 12 16.65 -16.06 -6.93
C PHE A 12 15.12 -15.86 -6.90
N GLN A 13 14.35 -16.94 -7.02
CA GLN A 13 12.88 -16.85 -6.98
C GLN A 13 12.36 -16.33 -5.63
N VAL A 14 13.01 -16.71 -4.53
CA VAL A 14 12.65 -16.26 -3.18
C VAL A 14 12.99 -14.78 -3.01
N LEU A 15 14.14 -14.35 -3.51
CA LEU A 15 14.53 -12.94 -3.53
C LEU A 15 13.54 -12.08 -4.32
N LEU A 16 13.14 -12.53 -5.51
CA LEU A 16 12.16 -11.84 -6.35
C LEU A 16 10.79 -11.72 -5.66
N ARG A 17 10.34 -12.79 -4.99
CA ARG A 17 9.09 -12.76 -4.22
C ARG A 17 9.15 -11.76 -3.06
N ARG A 18 10.28 -11.69 -2.34
CA ARG A 18 10.49 -10.69 -1.28
C ARG A 18 10.48 -9.27 -1.84
N PHE A 19 11.10 -9.06 -3.00
CA PHE A 19 11.09 -7.78 -3.69
C PHE A 19 9.68 -7.35 -4.10
N LYS A 20 8.91 -8.22 -4.77
CA LYS A 20 7.50 -7.96 -5.13
C LYS A 20 6.67 -7.58 -3.90
N LYS A 21 6.77 -8.36 -2.82
CA LYS A 21 6.05 -8.08 -1.56
C LYS A 21 6.48 -6.74 -0.93
N SER A 22 7.75 -6.37 -1.05
CA SER A 22 8.25 -5.08 -0.57
C SER A 22 7.69 -3.91 -1.40
N CYS A 23 7.62 -4.05 -2.73
CA CYS A 23 6.97 -3.08 -3.62
C CYS A 23 5.47 -2.93 -3.34
N GLU A 24 4.77 -4.04 -3.11
CA GLU A 24 3.35 -4.06 -2.75
C GLU A 24 3.11 -3.37 -1.40
N ARG A 25 3.94 -3.69 -0.40
CA ARG A 25 3.84 -3.07 0.95
C ARG A 25 4.16 -1.58 0.92
N ALA A 26 5.10 -1.17 0.08
CA ALA A 26 5.42 0.23 -0.13
C ALA A 26 4.31 1.00 -0.87
N GLY A 27 3.32 0.32 -1.43
CA GLY A 27 2.20 0.98 -2.13
C GLY A 27 2.58 1.60 -3.47
N LEU A 28 3.75 1.27 -4.02
CA LEU A 28 4.29 1.90 -5.25
C LEU A 28 3.31 1.91 -6.42
N LEU A 29 2.60 0.81 -6.65
CA LEU A 29 1.58 0.73 -7.72
C LEU A 29 0.39 1.68 -7.47
N SER A 30 0.03 1.89 -6.21
CA SER A 30 -1.03 2.84 -5.83
C SER A 30 -0.56 4.28 -6.06
N ASP A 31 0.69 4.57 -5.75
CA ASP A 31 1.27 5.91 -5.90
C ASP A 31 1.42 6.29 -7.38
N VAL A 32 1.90 5.36 -8.21
CA VAL A 32 1.93 5.55 -9.67
C VAL A 32 0.54 5.85 -10.22
N LYS A 33 -0.49 5.13 -9.75
CA LYS A 33 -1.88 5.35 -10.19
C LYS A 33 -2.42 6.71 -9.75
N LYS A 34 -2.07 7.18 -8.55
CA LYS A 34 -2.47 8.50 -8.03
C LYS A 34 -1.78 9.64 -8.76
N ASN A 35 -0.51 9.47 -9.11
CA ASN A 35 0.32 10.50 -9.72
C ASN A 35 0.29 10.49 -11.25
N LYS A 36 -0.52 9.63 -11.87
CA LYS A 36 -0.61 9.50 -13.35
C LYS A 36 -1.10 10.78 -14.02
N TYR A 37 -1.90 11.59 -13.33
CA TYR A 37 -2.43 12.84 -13.82
C TYR A 37 -2.44 13.88 -12.69
N TYR A 38 -2.40 15.15 -13.05
CA TYR A 38 -2.57 16.22 -12.07
C TYR A 38 -3.97 16.16 -11.47
N GLU A 39 -4.03 16.14 -10.15
CA GLU A 39 -5.28 16.23 -9.41
C GLU A 39 -5.24 17.49 -8.54
N LYS A 40 -6.24 18.36 -8.68
CA LYS A 40 -6.30 19.62 -7.92
C LYS A 40 -6.20 19.31 -6.41
N PRO A 41 -5.44 20.09 -5.62
CA PRO A 41 -5.21 19.82 -4.20
C PRO A 41 -6.50 19.61 -3.37
N SER A 42 -7.57 20.32 -3.73
CA SER A 42 -8.89 20.16 -3.08
C SER A 42 -9.49 18.77 -3.27
N VAL A 43 -9.29 18.15 -4.45
CA VAL A 43 -9.84 16.82 -4.76
C VAL A 43 -9.01 15.75 -4.06
N VAL A 44 -7.69 15.91 -4.02
CA VAL A 44 -6.77 15.05 -3.25
C VAL A 44 -7.19 15.03 -1.77
N ARG A 45 -7.32 16.19 -1.13
CA ARG A 45 -7.75 16.29 0.29
C ARG A 45 -9.11 15.62 0.54
N LYS A 46 -10.07 15.79 -0.39
CA LYS A 46 -11.39 15.16 -0.30
C LYS A 46 -11.30 13.63 -0.38
N LYS A 47 -10.49 13.09 -1.31
CA LYS A 47 -10.25 11.64 -1.43
C LYS A 47 -9.58 11.07 -0.18
N GLU A 48 -8.56 11.74 0.34
CA GLU A 48 -7.85 11.31 1.55
C GLU A 48 -8.77 11.23 2.78
N LYS A 49 -9.61 12.25 2.99
CA LYS A 49 -10.61 12.25 4.07
C LYS A 49 -11.58 11.07 3.95
N ASN A 50 -12.09 10.81 2.75
CA ASN A 50 -12.99 9.69 2.49
C ASN A 50 -12.31 8.33 2.73
N ASP A 51 -11.05 8.18 2.34
CA ASP A 51 -10.27 6.96 2.54
C ASP A 51 -10.01 6.69 4.03
N GLN A 52 -9.74 7.72 4.82
CA GLN A 52 -9.59 7.60 6.28
C GLN A 52 -10.89 7.13 6.94
N VAL A 53 -12.03 7.75 6.60
CA VAL A 53 -13.35 7.36 7.11
C VAL A 53 -13.65 5.90 6.74
N ARG A 54 -13.42 5.52 5.48
CA ARG A 54 -13.62 4.13 5.03
C ARG A 54 -12.73 3.14 5.77
N LYS A 55 -11.48 3.50 6.06
CA LYS A 55 -10.55 2.66 6.87
C LYS A 55 -11.04 2.52 8.31
N ALA A 56 -11.48 3.60 8.95
CA ALA A 56 -12.02 3.58 10.31
C ALA A 56 -13.27 2.69 10.41
N MET A 57 -14.21 2.83 9.48
CA MET A 57 -15.42 1.99 9.41
C MET A 57 -15.09 0.51 9.22
N LYS A 58 -14.09 0.18 8.39
CA LYS A 58 -13.63 -1.21 8.23
C LYS A 58 -13.02 -1.78 9.51
N ARG A 59 -12.28 -0.97 10.29
CA ARG A 59 -11.72 -1.40 11.59
C ARG A 59 -12.81 -1.66 12.61
N LEU A 60 -13.78 -0.74 12.74
CA LEU A 60 -14.91 -0.89 13.64
C LEU A 60 -15.74 -2.13 13.31
N ARG A 61 -16.05 -2.37 12.03
CA ARG A 61 -16.75 -3.59 11.58
C ARG A 61 -16.01 -4.87 11.93
N LYS A 62 -14.67 -4.87 11.90
CA LYS A 62 -13.87 -6.03 12.33
C LYS A 62 -13.97 -6.21 13.85
N GLN A 63 -13.79 -5.15 14.64
CA GLN A 63 -13.93 -5.23 16.10
C GLN A 63 -15.30 -5.77 16.51
N ARG A 64 -16.38 -5.30 15.89
CA ARG A 64 -17.75 -5.79 16.12
C ARG A 64 -18.01 -7.22 15.64
N ARG A 65 -17.15 -7.83 14.83
CA ARG A 65 -17.27 -9.23 14.38
C ARG A 65 -16.60 -10.22 15.33
N PHE A 66 -15.70 -9.75 16.18
CA PHE A 66 -14.93 -10.56 17.13
C PHE A 66 -15.34 -10.28 18.59
N SER A 67 -16.36 -9.44 18.79
CA SER A 67 -17.09 -9.23 20.04
C SER A 67 -18.49 -9.79 19.89
#